data_AF-A0A383VKC6-F1
#
_entry.id   AF-A0A383VKC6-F1
#
_cell.length_a   1.000
_cell.length_b   1.000
_cell.length_c   1.000
_cell.angle_alpha   90.00
_cell.angle_beta   90.00
_cell.angle_gamma   90.00
#
_symmetry.space_group_name_H-M   'P 1'
#
loop_
_entity.id
_entity.type
_entity.pdbx_description
1 polymer ?
#
loop_
_entity_poly.entity_id
_entity_poly.type
_entity_poly.pdbx_seq_one_letter_code
_entity_poly.pdbx_strand_id
1 'polypeptide(L)'
;MVKGLSWMAGGSTRSVFNLSFVRDNNIADITAKNTSQYIFASLFGTTAGVSICAYIGQSAPLALLCFSGLAWTAIYSAYRTVKAIPLPTLNSTRLQLLAARYLKCIRTSSTGLIGFSSGSYMSYQQPPGYVSYQQEYEVPEDEDDTCELELPSPLDLAHQDPPLPWVTADRRILNPAIHVGTQLDKLVQGQPALLVVLLATFRFQRYLLVPEASAIHMVLHAEAAPRDMVQAYLQACILRKCIKAGVQLSHDNVHELRIILHDTLLAAEALTPPFMRALARQGWQTEKIVVEAHRRRARW
;
A
#
# COMPACT_ATOMS: atom_id res chain seq x y z
N MET A 1 -4.19 36.78 2.22
CA MET A 1 -3.34 35.62 2.55
C MET A 1 -4.01 34.28 2.18
N VAL A 2 -5.25 34.02 2.61
CA VAL A 2 -5.98 32.75 2.38
C VAL A 2 -6.12 32.36 0.89
N LYS A 3 -6.50 33.29 0.00
CA LYS A 3 -6.63 33.01 -1.44
C LYS A 3 -5.35 32.50 -2.11
N GLY A 4 -4.19 33.01 -1.68
CA GLY A 4 -2.89 32.63 -2.23
C GLY A 4 -2.47 31.23 -1.75
N LEU A 5 -2.78 30.89 -0.50
CA LEU A 5 -2.58 29.55 0.05
C LEU A 5 -3.46 28.52 -0.67
N SER A 6 -4.74 28.81 -0.88
CA SER A 6 -5.65 27.94 -1.64
C SER A 6 -5.16 27.74 -3.08
N TRP A 7 -4.66 28.80 -3.73
CA TRP A 7 -4.08 28.70 -5.06
C TRP A 7 -2.85 27.78 -5.08
N MET A 8 -1.92 27.96 -4.14
CA MET A 8 -0.70 27.16 -4.03
C MET A 8 -1.01 25.70 -3.74
N ALA A 9 -1.90 25.42 -2.78
CA ALA A 9 -2.36 24.07 -2.46
C ALA A 9 -3.01 23.40 -3.68
N GLY A 10 -3.90 24.10 -4.37
CA GLY A 10 -4.55 23.59 -5.58
C GLY A 10 -3.59 23.40 -6.75
N GLY A 11 -2.55 24.24 -6.89
CA GLY A 11 -1.52 24.12 -7.92
C GLY A 11 -0.63 22.90 -7.73
N SER A 12 -0.28 22.59 -6.47
CA SER A 12 0.49 21.40 -6.12
C SER A 12 -0.24 20.11 -6.51
N THR A 13 -1.50 19.96 -6.11
CA THR A 13 -2.31 18.76 -6.44
C THR A 13 -2.52 18.62 -7.96
N ARG A 14 -2.77 19.73 -8.66
CA ARG A 14 -2.91 19.73 -10.14
C ARG A 14 -1.66 19.22 -10.85
N SER A 15 -0.48 19.56 -10.35
CA SER A 15 0.78 19.12 -10.95
C SER A 15 0.96 17.60 -10.84
N VAL A 16 0.54 17.01 -9.71
CA VAL A 16 0.55 15.55 -9.54
C VAL A 16 -0.42 14.86 -10.51
N PHE A 17 -1.60 15.43 -10.74
CA PHE A 17 -2.54 14.91 -11.72
C PHE A 17 -2.03 15.04 -13.15
N ASN A 18 -1.46 16.18 -13.53
CA ASN A 18 -0.85 16.35 -14.85
C ASN A 18 0.24 15.29 -15.07
N LEU A 19 1.07 15.03 -14.06
CA LEU A 19 2.10 13.98 -14.12
C LEU A 19 1.49 12.58 -14.33
N SER A 20 0.33 12.29 -13.73
CA SER A 20 -0.34 11.00 -13.95
C SER A 20 -0.87 10.79 -15.36
N PHE A 21 -1.04 11.87 -16.13
CA PHE A 21 -1.47 11.81 -17.53
C PHE A 21 -0.31 11.85 -18.52
N VAL A 22 0.93 12.01 -18.05
CA VAL A 22 2.09 12.10 -18.94
C VAL A 22 2.31 10.79 -19.68
N ARG A 23 2.50 10.91 -20.99
CA ARG A 23 2.94 9.85 -21.88
C ARG A 23 4.00 10.43 -22.80
N ASP A 24 5.19 9.83 -22.84
CA ASP A 24 6.27 10.24 -23.76
C ASP A 24 6.72 11.71 -23.61
N ASN A 25 7.13 12.11 -22.40
CA ASN A 25 7.69 13.43 -22.07
C ASN A 25 6.81 14.65 -22.45
N ASN A 26 5.50 14.45 -22.57
CA ASN A 26 4.53 15.48 -22.97
C ASN A 26 3.95 16.33 -21.82
N ILE A 27 4.64 16.45 -20.68
CA ILE A 27 4.15 17.15 -19.49
C ILE A 27 3.81 18.62 -19.74
N ALA A 28 4.59 19.29 -20.61
CA ALA A 28 4.38 20.68 -20.96
C ALA A 28 3.05 20.90 -21.70
N ASP A 29 2.73 20.02 -22.65
CA ASP A 29 1.48 20.10 -23.43
C ASP A 29 0.25 19.84 -22.55
N ILE A 30 0.30 18.78 -21.73
CA ILE A 30 -0.78 18.48 -20.76
C ILE A 30 -1.01 19.64 -19.81
N THR A 31 0.07 20.25 -19.31
CA THR A 31 -0.01 21.37 -18.39
C THR A 31 -0.56 22.62 -19.08
N ALA A 32 -0.16 22.89 -20.32
CA ALA A 32 -0.69 23.99 -21.12
C ALA A 32 -2.19 23.82 -21.41
N LYS A 33 -2.62 22.60 -21.76
CA LYS A 33 -4.02 22.26 -22.00
C LYS A 33 -4.88 22.41 -20.74
N ASN A 34 -4.42 21.87 -19.61
CA ASN A 34 -5.11 21.99 -18.32
C ASN A 34 -5.20 23.48 -17.88
N THR A 35 -4.13 24.26 -18.08
CA THR A 35 -4.12 25.68 -17.75
C THR A 35 -5.12 26.46 -18.61
N SER A 36 -5.20 26.15 -19.92
CA SER A 36 -6.16 26.78 -20.82
C SER A 36 -7.61 26.49 -20.41
N GLN A 37 -7.92 25.23 -20.06
CA GLN A 37 -9.23 24.83 -19.55
C GLN A 37 -9.56 25.54 -18.23
N TYR A 38 -8.58 25.66 -17.34
CA TYR A 38 -8.74 26.39 -16.08
C TYR A 38 -9.06 27.88 -16.31
N ILE A 39 -8.32 28.55 -17.20
CA ILE A 39 -8.55 29.98 -17.50
C ILE A 39 -9.96 30.14 -18.08
N PHE A 40 -10.34 29.32 -19.06
CA PHE A 40 -11.68 29.36 -19.65
C PHE A 40 -12.78 29.15 -18.60
N ALA A 41 -12.65 28.12 -17.76
CA ALA A 41 -13.60 27.85 -16.68
C ALA A 41 -13.65 29.00 -15.64
N SER A 42 -12.51 29.65 -15.35
CA SER A 42 -12.44 30.78 -14.42
C SER A 42 -13.10 32.04 -14.96
N LEU A 43 -12.99 32.30 -16.26
CA LEU A 43 -13.68 33.40 -16.94
C LEU A 43 -15.19 33.15 -16.90
N PHE A 44 -15.62 31.96 -17.31
CA PHE A 44 -17.03 31.58 -17.26
C PHE A 44 -17.61 31.65 -15.83
N GLY A 45 -16.88 31.12 -14.84
CA GLY A 45 -17.28 31.16 -13.43
C GLY A 45 -17.38 32.58 -12.88
N THR A 46 -16.50 33.49 -13.33
CA THR A 46 -16.55 34.91 -12.95
C THR A 46 -17.74 35.61 -13.59
N THR A 47 -18.00 35.38 -14.88
CA THR A 47 -19.18 35.91 -15.57
C THR A 47 -20.47 35.42 -14.90
N ALA A 48 -20.57 34.11 -14.66
CA ALA A 48 -21.72 33.52 -13.97
C ALA A 48 -21.88 34.07 -12.55
N GLY A 49 -20.77 34.20 -11.81
CA GLY A 49 -20.77 34.76 -10.45
C GLY A 49 -21.26 36.20 -10.40
N VAL A 50 -20.81 37.07 -11.32
CA VAL A 50 -21.28 38.46 -11.41
C VAL A 50 -22.76 38.51 -11.76
N SER A 51 -23.22 37.70 -12.72
CA SER A 51 -24.65 37.61 -13.05
C SER A 51 -25.48 37.17 -11.85
N ILE A 52 -25.05 36.14 -11.12
CA ILE A 52 -25.71 35.68 -9.89
C ILE A 52 -25.76 36.82 -8.85
N CYS A 53 -24.64 37.50 -8.59
CA CYS A 53 -24.62 38.64 -7.66
C CYS A 53 -25.61 39.74 -8.06
N ALA A 54 -25.73 40.04 -9.36
CA ALA A 54 -26.68 41.02 -9.87
C ALA A 54 -28.15 40.63 -9.63
N TYR A 55 -28.49 39.34 -9.70
CA TYR A 55 -29.85 38.85 -9.42
C TYR A 55 -30.17 38.77 -7.92
N ILE A 56 -29.20 38.42 -7.07
CA ILE A 56 -29.40 38.24 -5.61
C ILE A 56 -29.55 39.57 -4.86
N GLY A 57 -28.85 40.62 -5.32
CA GLY A 57 -28.82 41.92 -4.65
C GLY A 57 -28.12 41.87 -3.27
N GLN A 58 -28.63 42.62 -2.29
CA GLN A 58 -28.05 42.74 -0.94
C GLN A 58 -28.60 41.73 0.08
N SER A 59 -29.32 40.69 -0.36
CA SER A 59 -29.96 39.73 0.54
C SER A 59 -28.98 38.68 1.08
N ALA A 60 -28.54 38.88 2.33
CA ALA A 60 -27.62 37.95 3.02
C ALA A 60 -28.06 36.46 3.05
N PRO A 61 -29.32 36.11 3.36
CA PRO A 61 -29.70 34.68 3.43
C PRO A 61 -29.66 33.98 2.07
N LEU A 62 -30.02 34.70 0.99
CA LEU A 62 -30.02 34.15 -0.36
C LEU A 62 -28.60 34.03 -0.92
N ALA A 63 -27.71 34.98 -0.58
CA ALA A 63 -26.28 34.87 -0.85
C ALA A 63 -25.64 33.66 -0.15
N LEU A 64 -25.98 33.41 1.13
CA LEU A 64 -25.47 32.25 1.88
C LEU A 64 -25.96 30.92 1.29
N LEU A 65 -27.22 30.84 0.87
CA LEU A 65 -27.76 29.65 0.19
C LEU A 65 -27.00 29.38 -1.11
N CYS A 66 -26.82 30.41 -1.94
CA CYS A 66 -26.07 30.30 -3.18
C CYS A 66 -24.62 29.88 -2.95
N PHE A 67 -23.93 30.52 -1.99
CA PHE A 67 -22.57 30.16 -1.62
C PHE A 67 -22.48 28.71 -1.16
N SER A 68 -23.41 28.24 -0.33
CA SER A 68 -23.43 26.86 0.16
C SER A 68 -23.62 25.85 -0.96
N GLY A 69 -24.49 26.13 -1.94
CA GLY A 69 -24.68 25.28 -3.11
C GLY A 69 -23.45 25.22 -4.02
N LEU A 70 -22.80 26.37 -4.25
CA LEU A 70 -21.55 26.43 -5.00
C LEU A 70 -20.40 25.72 -4.27
N ALA A 71 -20.29 25.90 -2.95
CA ALA A 71 -19.29 25.22 -2.12
C ALA A 71 -19.49 23.71 -2.13
N TRP A 72 -20.73 23.24 -2.00
CA TRP A 72 -21.07 21.83 -2.10
C TRP A 72 -20.68 21.25 -3.48
N THR A 73 -20.99 21.97 -4.56
CA THR A 73 -20.62 21.57 -5.93
C THR A 73 -19.10 21.55 -6.13
N ALA A 74 -18.37 22.51 -5.57
CA ALA A 74 -16.92 22.56 -5.62
C ALA A 74 -16.27 21.37 -4.88
N ILE A 75 -16.75 21.03 -3.69
CA ILE A 75 -16.26 19.87 -2.93
C ILE A 75 -16.64 18.57 -3.64
N TYR A 76 -17.87 18.45 -4.14
CA TYR A 76 -18.33 17.27 -4.87
C TYR A 76 -17.52 17.02 -6.15
N SER A 77 -17.26 18.07 -6.95
CA SER A 77 -16.43 17.96 -8.15
C SER A 77 -14.98 17.61 -7.84
N ALA A 78 -14.40 18.17 -6.77
CA ALA A 78 -13.07 17.79 -6.29
C ALA A 78 -13.03 16.30 -5.91
N TYR A 79 -14.03 15.82 -5.18
CA TYR A 79 -14.15 14.39 -4.84
C TYR A 79 -14.28 13.49 -6.07
N ARG A 80 -15.12 13.87 -7.04
CA ARG A 80 -15.28 13.13 -8.31
C ARG A 80 -13.98 13.11 -9.11
N THR A 81 -13.22 14.20 -9.12
CA THR A 81 -11.93 14.29 -9.79
C THR A 81 -10.92 13.31 -9.18
N VAL A 82 -10.81 13.29 -7.85
CA VAL A 82 -9.90 12.36 -7.14
C VAL A 82 -10.28 10.91 -7.43
N LYS A 83 -11.57 10.58 -7.48
CA LYS A 83 -12.03 9.22 -7.80
C LYS A 83 -11.86 8.82 -9.27
N ALA A 84 -11.88 9.78 -10.18
CA ALA A 84 -11.78 9.51 -11.62
C ALA A 84 -10.34 9.28 -12.08
N ILE A 85 -9.34 9.67 -11.29
CA ILE A 85 -7.93 9.57 -11.66
C ILE A 85 -7.30 8.37 -10.95
N PRO A 86 -7.16 7.21 -11.61
CA PRO A 86 -6.48 6.06 -11.03
C PRO A 86 -4.99 6.36 -10.94
N LEU A 87 -4.52 6.71 -9.75
CA LEU A 87 -3.09 6.88 -9.50
C LEU A 87 -2.43 5.49 -9.46
N PRO A 88 -1.41 5.19 -10.27
CA PRO A 88 -0.68 3.92 -10.23
C PRO A 88 0.26 3.79 -9.01
N THR A 89 0.17 4.71 -8.05
CA THR A 89 0.98 4.71 -6.83
C THR A 89 0.52 3.62 -5.86
N LEU A 90 1.49 2.90 -5.30
CA LEU A 90 1.25 1.89 -4.27
C LEU A 90 1.18 2.57 -2.89
N ASN A 91 0.03 2.46 -2.22
CA ASN A 91 -0.13 2.84 -0.82
C ASN A 91 -0.08 1.59 0.08
N SER A 92 0.02 1.78 1.40
CA SER A 92 0.07 0.69 2.38
C SER A 92 -1.08 -0.33 2.25
N THR A 93 -2.29 0.14 1.93
CA THR A 93 -3.49 -0.71 1.84
C THR A 93 -3.52 -1.51 0.55
N ARG A 94 -3.27 -0.86 -0.59
CA ARG A 94 -3.19 -1.49 -1.91
C ARG A 94 -2.07 -2.51 -1.95
N LEU A 95 -0.91 -2.20 -1.37
CA LEU A 95 0.22 -3.13 -1.31
C LEU A 95 -0.14 -4.40 -0.52
N GLN A 96 -0.80 -4.26 0.63
CA GLN A 96 -1.29 -5.41 1.40
C GLN A 96 -2.34 -6.23 0.65
N LEU A 97 -3.25 -5.58 -0.07
CA LEU A 97 -4.28 -6.27 -0.86
C LEU A 97 -3.67 -7.04 -2.04
N LEU A 98 -2.75 -6.41 -2.77
CA LEU A 98 -2.03 -7.02 -3.90
C LEU A 98 -1.16 -8.17 -3.42
N ALA A 99 -0.40 -8.00 -2.33
CA ALA A 99 0.39 -9.07 -1.72
C ALA A 99 -0.50 -10.24 -1.25
N ALA A 100 -1.66 -9.96 -0.64
CA ALA A 100 -2.58 -11.00 -0.21
C ALA A 100 -3.17 -11.80 -1.40
N ARG A 101 -3.48 -11.13 -2.52
CA ARG A 101 -3.95 -11.80 -3.75
C ARG A 101 -2.83 -12.63 -4.38
N TYR A 102 -1.63 -12.06 -4.50
CA TYR A 102 -0.47 -12.75 -5.04
C TYR A 102 -0.13 -14.03 -4.25
N LEU A 103 -0.04 -13.93 -2.91
CA LEU A 103 0.20 -15.08 -2.05
C LEU A 103 -0.96 -16.09 -2.05
N LYS A 104 -2.18 -15.70 -2.43
CA LYS A 104 -3.30 -16.63 -2.59
C LYS A 104 -3.17 -17.41 -3.89
N CYS A 105 -2.80 -16.72 -4.98
CA CYS A 105 -2.57 -17.33 -6.29
C CYS A 105 -1.45 -18.39 -6.23
N ILE A 106 -0.29 -18.05 -5.66
CA ILE A 106 0.84 -19.00 -5.54
C ILE A 106 0.42 -20.30 -4.83
N ARG A 107 -0.36 -20.18 -3.76
CA ARG A 107 -0.84 -21.33 -2.99
C ARG A 107 -1.82 -22.21 -3.78
N THR A 108 -2.69 -21.59 -4.59
CA THR A 108 -3.63 -22.36 -5.41
C THR A 108 -2.92 -23.14 -6.51
N SER A 109 -1.87 -22.56 -7.11
CA SER A 109 -1.06 -23.23 -8.12
C SER A 109 -0.27 -24.39 -7.53
N SER A 110 0.38 -24.20 -6.37
CA SER A 110 1.12 -25.27 -5.68
C SER A 110 0.23 -26.43 -5.22
N THR A 111 -1.05 -26.18 -4.94
CA THR A 111 -2.02 -27.25 -4.59
C THR A 111 -2.58 -27.95 -5.84
N GLY A 112 -2.64 -27.27 -6.99
CA GLY A 112 -3.19 -27.80 -8.25
C GLY A 112 -2.33 -28.89 -8.91
N LEU A 113 -1.03 -28.92 -8.61
CA LEU A 113 -0.08 -29.93 -9.12
C LEU A 113 0.03 -31.18 -8.23
N ILE A 114 -0.52 -31.19 -7.00
CA ILE A 114 -0.50 -32.36 -6.10
C ILE A 114 -1.73 -33.26 -6.32
N GLY A 115 -2.06 -33.46 -7.59
CA GLY A 115 -3.17 -34.29 -8.05
C GLY A 115 -2.73 -35.29 -9.10
N PHE A 116 -1.64 -36.04 -8.86
CA PHE A 116 -1.33 -37.40 -9.34
C PHE A 116 0.17 -37.69 -9.18
N SER A 117 0.59 -38.31 -8.08
CA SER A 117 1.64 -39.35 -8.07
C SER A 117 1.92 -39.82 -6.64
N SER A 118 1.54 -41.05 -6.36
CA SER A 118 2.10 -41.85 -5.28
C SER A 118 3.62 -41.97 -5.47
N GLY A 119 4.41 -41.57 -4.49
CA GLY A 119 5.87 -41.72 -4.52
C GLY A 119 6.47 -41.48 -3.14
N SER A 120 6.78 -42.57 -2.45
CA SER A 120 7.39 -42.57 -1.13
C SER A 120 8.83 -42.07 -1.18
N TYR A 121 9.08 -40.89 -0.61
CA TYR A 121 10.43 -40.45 -0.26
C TYR A 121 10.50 -40.27 1.26
N MET A 122 11.49 -40.93 1.88
CA MET A 122 11.77 -40.89 3.31
C MET A 122 11.99 -39.44 3.77
N SER A 123 11.11 -38.95 4.65
CA SER A 123 11.27 -37.68 5.35
C SER A 123 12.09 -37.88 6.63
N TYR A 124 13.09 -37.03 6.83
CA TYR A 124 13.63 -36.80 8.17
C TYR A 124 12.51 -36.22 9.03
N GLN A 125 12.28 -36.86 10.18
CA GLN A 125 11.16 -36.56 11.05
C GLN A 125 11.40 -35.20 11.75
N GLN A 126 10.86 -34.14 11.15
CA GLN A 126 10.70 -32.83 11.81
C GLN A 126 9.75 -32.98 13.01
N PRO A 127 9.98 -32.22 14.11
CA PRO A 127 9.08 -32.25 15.25
C PRO A 127 7.66 -31.84 14.84
N PRO A 128 6.62 -32.46 15.43
CA PRO A 128 5.23 -32.19 15.08
C PRO A 128 4.90 -30.73 15.42
N GLY A 129 4.70 -29.90 14.39
CA GLY A 129 4.28 -28.50 14.54
C GLY A 129 5.10 -27.46 13.77
N TYR A 130 6.26 -27.82 13.20
CA TYR A 130 7.07 -26.90 12.41
C TYR A 130 6.65 -26.92 10.93
N VAL A 131 6.21 -25.76 10.40
CA VAL A 131 5.85 -25.57 8.99
C VAL A 131 6.91 -24.67 8.33
N SER A 132 7.61 -25.19 7.33
CA SER A 132 8.57 -24.40 6.53
C SER A 132 7.83 -23.54 5.51
N TYR A 133 7.79 -22.23 5.76
CA TYR A 133 7.14 -21.27 4.85
C TYR A 133 7.91 -21.08 3.55
N GLN A 134 9.23 -21.27 3.56
CA GLN A 134 10.03 -21.18 2.35
C GLN A 134 9.56 -22.19 1.30
N GLN A 135 9.24 -23.42 1.71
CA GLN A 135 8.78 -24.47 0.80
C GLN A 135 7.31 -24.30 0.38
N GLU A 136 6.44 -23.76 1.25
CA GLU A 136 5.04 -23.44 0.89
C GLU A 136 4.95 -22.35 -0.19
N TYR A 137 5.96 -21.47 -0.27
CA TYR A 137 5.99 -20.29 -1.14
C TYR A 137 7.13 -20.33 -2.18
N GLU A 138 7.70 -21.50 -2.44
CA GLU A 138 8.72 -21.66 -3.49
C GLU A 138 8.06 -21.46 -4.86
N VAL A 139 8.68 -20.65 -5.72
CA VAL A 139 8.15 -20.28 -7.04
C VAL A 139 8.52 -21.38 -8.04
N PRO A 140 7.55 -22.11 -8.63
CA PRO A 140 7.86 -23.10 -9.66
C PRO A 140 8.38 -22.41 -10.92
N GLU A 141 9.41 -22.99 -11.56
CA GLU A 141 10.11 -22.39 -12.71
C GLU A 141 9.19 -22.09 -13.92
N ASP A 142 8.08 -22.82 -14.06
CA ASP A 142 7.13 -22.73 -15.19
C ASP A 142 5.84 -21.93 -14.88
N GLU A 143 5.63 -21.46 -13.64
CA GLU A 143 4.38 -20.81 -13.19
C GLU A 143 4.49 -19.28 -13.03
N ASP A 144 5.60 -18.68 -13.45
CA ASP A 144 5.86 -17.24 -13.36
C ASP A 144 4.76 -16.43 -14.09
N ASP A 145 4.08 -16.97 -15.10
CA ASP A 145 3.09 -16.25 -15.91
C ASP A 145 1.64 -16.28 -15.36
N THR A 146 1.23 -17.29 -14.58
CA THR A 146 -0.18 -17.45 -14.16
C THR A 146 -0.60 -16.45 -13.09
N CYS A 147 0.24 -16.21 -12.08
CA CYS A 147 -0.07 -15.25 -11.03
C CYS A 147 0.15 -13.78 -11.44
N GLU A 148 0.90 -13.55 -12.52
CA GLU A 148 1.06 -12.21 -13.10
C GLU A 148 -0.22 -11.69 -13.76
N LEU A 149 -1.04 -12.58 -14.31
CA LEU A 149 -2.31 -12.25 -14.97
C LEU A 149 -3.46 -11.98 -14.00
N GLU A 150 -3.37 -12.42 -12.74
CA GLU A 150 -4.45 -12.26 -11.75
C GLU A 150 -4.39 -10.96 -10.94
N LEU A 151 -3.28 -10.20 -11.02
CA LEU A 151 -3.16 -8.95 -10.26
C LEU A 151 -3.99 -7.83 -10.92
N PRO A 152 -4.86 -7.13 -10.16
CA PRO A 152 -5.68 -6.06 -10.72
C PRO A 152 -4.81 -4.88 -11.15
N SER A 153 -5.20 -4.24 -12.25
CA SER A 153 -4.58 -2.99 -12.68
C SER A 153 -4.94 -1.83 -11.72
N PRO A 154 -4.20 -0.72 -11.75
CA PRO A 154 -4.55 0.47 -10.99
C PRO A 154 -5.99 0.97 -11.23
N LEU A 155 -6.51 0.79 -12.45
CA LEU A 155 -7.86 1.19 -12.81
C LEU A 155 -8.90 0.28 -12.14
N ASP A 156 -8.67 -1.04 -12.16
CA ASP A 156 -9.59 -2.01 -11.53
C ASP A 156 -9.66 -1.83 -10.02
N LEU A 157 -8.51 -1.51 -9.40
CA LEU A 157 -8.43 -1.30 -7.96
C LEU A 157 -8.91 0.08 -7.51
N ALA A 158 -8.89 1.10 -8.38
CA ALA A 158 -9.34 2.45 -8.05
C ALA A 158 -10.81 2.51 -7.59
N HIS A 159 -11.67 1.63 -8.14
CA HIS A 159 -13.06 1.52 -7.70
C HIS A 159 -13.21 0.95 -6.29
N GLN A 160 -12.22 0.21 -5.81
CA GLN A 160 -12.20 -0.44 -4.50
C GLN A 160 -11.55 0.43 -3.42
N ASP A 161 -10.99 1.60 -3.79
CA ASP A 161 -10.39 2.48 -2.80
C ASP A 161 -11.45 3.15 -1.91
N PRO A 162 -11.24 3.13 -0.59
CA PRO A 162 -12.11 3.86 0.33
C PRO A 162 -12.07 5.37 0.00
N PRO A 163 -13.23 6.04 -0.08
CA PRO A 163 -13.28 7.48 -0.34
C PRO A 163 -12.55 8.31 0.71
N LEU A 164 -12.47 7.81 1.94
CA LEU A 164 -11.79 8.43 3.08
C LEU A 164 -11.00 7.34 3.83
N PRO A 165 -9.71 7.13 3.52
CA PRO A 165 -8.92 6.03 4.08
C PRO A 165 -8.90 5.96 5.61
N TRP A 166 -8.96 7.12 6.27
CA TRP A 166 -8.94 7.24 7.74
C TRP A 166 -10.30 6.98 8.40
N VAL A 167 -11.41 6.99 7.64
CA VAL A 167 -12.77 6.73 8.14
C VAL A 167 -13.26 5.34 7.77
N THR A 168 -12.93 4.88 6.56
CA THR A 168 -13.56 3.70 5.94
C THR A 168 -12.56 2.58 5.61
N ALA A 169 -11.43 2.49 6.31
CA ALA A 169 -10.51 1.36 6.13
C ALA A 169 -11.21 0.03 6.43
N ASP A 170 -11.24 -0.88 5.45
CA ASP A 170 -11.83 -2.20 5.61
C ASP A 170 -10.98 -3.05 6.58
N ARG A 171 -11.45 -3.16 7.82
CA ARG A 171 -10.77 -3.91 8.89
C ARG A 171 -10.78 -5.42 8.66
N ARG A 172 -11.58 -5.95 7.73
CA ARG A 172 -11.67 -7.42 7.49
C ARG A 172 -10.45 -7.94 6.72
N ILE A 173 -9.93 -7.16 5.79
CA ILE A 173 -8.78 -7.53 4.95
C ILE A 173 -7.46 -7.31 5.70
N LEU A 174 -7.46 -6.37 6.65
CA LEU A 174 -6.28 -5.86 7.35
C LEU A 174 -6.06 -6.47 8.75
N ASN A 175 -6.65 -7.62 9.08
CA ASN A 175 -6.49 -8.25 10.40
C ASN A 175 -5.48 -9.42 10.37
N PRO A 176 -4.50 -9.52 11.27
CA PRO A 176 -3.98 -8.47 12.17
C PRO A 176 -3.43 -7.24 11.42
N ALA A 177 -3.62 -6.06 12.03
CA ALA A 177 -3.23 -4.78 11.46
C ALA A 177 -1.71 -4.67 11.33
N ILE A 178 -1.23 -4.23 10.16
CA ILE A 178 0.19 -3.90 9.98
C ILE A 178 0.37 -2.42 10.30
N HIS A 179 1.04 -2.13 11.42
CA HIS A 179 1.34 -0.78 11.86
C HIS A 179 2.78 -0.43 11.46
N VAL A 180 2.95 0.63 10.69
CA VAL A 180 4.28 1.09 10.27
C VAL A 180 4.73 2.29 11.10
N GLY A 181 5.96 2.25 11.61
CA GLY A 181 6.58 3.36 12.32
C GLY A 181 6.32 3.39 13.83
N THR A 182 6.03 2.24 14.45
CA THR A 182 6.05 2.12 15.91
C THR A 182 7.49 2.28 16.42
N GLN A 183 7.66 2.95 17.57
CA GLN A 183 8.99 3.12 18.17
C GLN A 183 9.53 1.77 18.64
N LEU A 184 10.78 1.46 18.29
CA LEU A 184 11.43 0.21 18.65
C LEU A 184 11.48 0.01 20.18
N ASP A 185 11.74 1.07 20.94
CA ASP A 185 11.75 1.05 22.41
C ASP A 185 10.42 0.53 23.00
N LYS A 186 9.29 0.96 22.43
CA LYS A 186 7.95 0.49 22.82
C LYS A 186 7.67 -0.96 22.43
N LEU A 187 8.29 -1.44 21.36
CA LEU A 187 8.12 -2.81 20.88
C LEU A 187 8.95 -3.80 21.70
N VAL A 188 10.15 -3.38 22.13
CA VAL A 188 11.07 -4.23 22.87
C VAL A 188 10.72 -4.27 24.36
N GLN A 189 10.06 -3.24 24.91
CA GLN A 189 9.58 -3.19 26.32
C GLN A 189 10.65 -3.61 27.35
N GLY A 190 11.93 -3.34 27.07
CA GLY A 190 13.05 -3.72 27.95
C GLY A 190 13.49 -5.19 27.87
N GLN A 191 13.08 -5.97 26.86
CA GLN A 191 13.55 -7.33 26.62
C GLN A 191 14.79 -7.36 25.68
N PRO A 192 16.03 -7.38 26.20
CA PRO A 192 17.23 -7.33 25.36
C PRO A 192 17.35 -8.55 24.43
N ALA A 193 16.85 -9.72 24.84
CA ALA A 193 16.90 -10.94 24.04
C ALA A 193 16.11 -10.81 22.73
N LEU A 194 14.94 -10.18 22.77
CA LEU A 194 14.12 -9.91 21.58
C LEU A 194 14.88 -8.99 20.60
N LEU A 195 15.50 -7.93 21.11
CA LEU A 195 16.26 -6.99 20.29
C LEU A 195 17.44 -7.68 19.59
N VAL A 196 18.19 -8.52 20.31
CA VAL A 196 19.31 -9.29 19.74
C VAL A 196 18.82 -10.21 18.63
N VAL A 197 17.70 -10.90 18.82
CA VAL A 197 17.12 -11.76 17.77
C VAL A 197 16.68 -10.96 16.56
N LEU A 198 16.01 -9.83 16.75
CA LEU A 198 15.59 -8.97 15.64
C LEU A 198 16.78 -8.45 14.85
N LEU A 199 17.81 -7.93 15.53
CA LEU A 199 19.02 -7.43 14.87
C LEU A 199 19.82 -8.55 14.19
N ALA A 200 19.83 -9.75 14.74
CA ALA A 200 20.49 -10.91 14.12
C ALA A 200 19.75 -11.38 12.87
N THR A 201 18.41 -11.48 12.93
CA THR A 201 17.58 -11.95 11.80
C THR A 201 17.55 -10.94 10.65
N PHE A 202 17.44 -9.64 10.97
CA PHE A 202 17.31 -8.57 9.97
C PHE A 202 18.62 -7.82 9.72
N ARG A 203 19.77 -8.43 10.03
CA ARG A 203 21.11 -7.79 9.92
C ARG A 203 21.37 -7.11 8.58
N PHE A 204 20.91 -7.71 7.49
CA PHE A 204 21.10 -7.22 6.12
C PHE A 204 19.86 -6.55 5.52
N GLN A 205 18.80 -6.43 6.32
CA GLN A 205 17.52 -5.89 5.88
C GLN A 205 17.37 -4.45 6.35
N ARG A 206 16.72 -3.63 5.52
CA ARG A 206 16.42 -2.21 5.82
C ARG A 206 15.07 -2.04 6.50
N TYR A 207 14.60 -3.08 7.19
CA TYR A 207 13.36 -3.09 7.93
C TYR A 207 13.40 -4.12 9.06
N LEU A 208 12.52 -3.95 10.04
CA LEU A 208 12.28 -4.89 11.13
C LEU A 208 10.80 -5.21 11.19
N LEU A 209 10.46 -6.46 11.48
CA LEU A 209 9.10 -6.88 11.78
C LEU A 209 9.03 -7.47 13.18
N VAL A 210 8.07 -7.00 13.95
CA VAL A 210 7.76 -7.47 15.30
C VAL A 210 6.28 -7.91 15.30
N PRO A 211 6.01 -9.22 15.19
CA PRO A 211 4.65 -9.74 15.25
C PRO A 211 4.17 -9.79 16.70
N GLU A 212 2.96 -9.30 16.94
CA GLU A 212 2.20 -9.45 18.18
C GLU A 212 0.90 -10.23 17.87
N ALA A 213 0.21 -10.74 18.90
CA ALA A 213 -1.01 -11.52 18.73
C ALA A 213 -2.14 -10.78 17.97
N SER A 214 -2.18 -9.45 18.04
CA SER A 214 -3.26 -8.63 17.45
C SER A 214 -2.80 -7.70 16.32
N ALA A 215 -1.49 -7.55 16.12
CA ALA A 215 -0.90 -6.59 15.20
C ALA A 215 0.50 -7.05 14.76
N ILE A 216 0.92 -6.58 13.58
CA ILE A 216 2.31 -6.75 13.13
C ILE A 216 2.91 -5.35 13.04
N HIS A 217 3.98 -5.12 13.79
CA HIS A 217 4.68 -3.86 13.80
C HIS A 217 5.85 -3.88 12.82
N MET A 218 5.86 -2.92 11.90
CA MET A 218 6.90 -2.74 10.91
C MET A 218 7.68 -1.46 11.19
N VAL A 219 8.99 -1.59 11.27
CA VAL A 219 9.91 -0.45 11.39
C VAL A 219 10.76 -0.40 10.13
N LEU A 220 10.71 0.72 9.41
CA LEU A 220 11.52 0.93 8.21
C LEU A 220 12.77 1.72 8.52
N HIS A 221 13.89 1.35 7.91
CA HIS A 221 15.14 2.09 7.98
C HIS A 221 15.01 3.42 7.24
N ALA A 222 15.79 4.43 7.64
CA ALA A 222 15.86 5.73 6.98
C ALA A 222 16.13 5.62 5.47
N GLU A 223 17.02 4.69 5.11
CA GLU A 223 17.44 4.43 3.73
C GLU A 223 16.69 3.27 3.06
N ALA A 224 15.54 2.85 3.62
CA ALA A 224 14.70 1.83 2.99
C ALA A 224 14.25 2.31 1.60
N ALA A 225 14.65 1.55 0.59
CA ALA A 225 14.26 1.70 -0.80
C ALA A 225 12.87 1.11 -1.05
N PRO A 226 12.20 1.43 -2.17
CA PRO A 226 10.89 0.87 -2.50
C PRO A 226 10.86 -0.67 -2.47
N ARG A 227 11.93 -1.32 -2.95
CA ARG A 227 12.08 -2.78 -2.90
C ARG A 227 12.03 -3.32 -1.47
N ASP A 228 12.75 -2.69 -0.53
CA ASP A 228 12.75 -3.08 0.88
C ASP A 228 11.36 -2.94 1.50
N MET A 229 10.61 -1.90 1.11
CA MET A 229 9.23 -1.71 1.58
C MET A 229 8.32 -2.82 1.06
N VAL A 230 8.41 -3.18 -0.22
CA VAL A 230 7.61 -4.28 -0.79
C VAL A 230 7.94 -5.59 -0.10
N GLN A 231 9.22 -5.91 0.09
CA GLN A 231 9.65 -7.10 0.79
C GLN A 231 9.14 -7.13 2.24
N ALA A 232 9.23 -6.01 2.97
CA ALA A 232 8.70 -5.89 4.33
C ALA A 232 7.19 -6.17 4.39
N TYR A 233 6.42 -5.60 3.45
CA TYR A 233 4.97 -5.84 3.37
C TYR A 233 4.64 -7.27 2.97
N LEU A 234 5.42 -7.88 2.08
CA LEU A 234 5.23 -9.25 1.66
C LEU A 234 5.47 -10.21 2.83
N GLN A 235 6.58 -10.04 3.55
CA GLN A 235 6.87 -10.79 4.77
C GLN A 235 5.79 -10.59 5.83
N ALA A 236 5.32 -9.36 6.05
CA ALA A 236 4.25 -9.08 7.00
C ALA A 236 2.92 -9.77 6.60
N CYS A 237 2.62 -9.87 5.30
CA CYS A 237 1.47 -10.61 4.79
C CYS A 237 1.62 -12.13 4.98
N ILE A 238 2.83 -12.68 4.84
CA ILE A 238 3.11 -14.10 5.15
C ILE A 238 2.92 -14.35 6.65
N LEU A 239 3.52 -13.53 7.52
CA LEU A 239 3.35 -13.62 8.98
C LEU A 239 1.88 -13.51 9.40
N ARG A 240 1.12 -12.61 8.76
CA ARG A 240 -0.33 -12.48 8.98
C ARG A 240 -1.06 -13.80 8.70
N LYS A 241 -0.70 -14.52 7.64
CA LYS A 241 -1.27 -15.83 7.35
C LYS A 241 -0.89 -16.87 8.41
N CYS A 242 0.36 -16.85 8.90
CA CYS A 242 0.83 -17.73 9.98
C CYS A 242 -0.01 -17.54 11.25
N ILE A 243 -0.22 -16.30 11.67
CA ILE A 243 -1.07 -15.95 12.83
C ILE A 243 -2.50 -16.49 12.62
N LYS A 244 -3.07 -16.31 11.42
CA LYS A 244 -4.40 -16.84 11.10
C LYS A 244 -4.48 -18.36 11.07
N ALA A 245 -3.38 -19.04 10.77
CA ALA A 245 -3.29 -20.50 10.79
C ALA A 245 -3.14 -21.07 12.22
N GLY A 246 -3.07 -20.21 13.24
CA GLY A 246 -2.98 -20.62 14.64
C GLY A 246 -1.56 -20.71 15.20
N VAL A 247 -0.56 -20.24 14.46
CA VAL A 247 0.84 -20.20 14.92
C VAL A 247 0.98 -19.18 16.03
N GLN A 248 1.39 -19.62 17.22
CA GLN A 248 1.57 -18.74 18.37
C GLN A 248 2.92 -18.01 18.28
N LEU A 249 2.87 -16.71 17.99
CA LEU A 249 4.04 -15.84 18.01
C LEU A 249 4.15 -15.19 19.40
N SER A 250 4.74 -15.92 20.35
CA SER A 250 5.05 -15.40 21.68
C SER A 250 6.45 -14.81 21.73
N HIS A 251 6.58 -13.66 22.39
CA HIS A 251 7.88 -13.05 22.69
C HIS A 251 8.68 -13.85 23.73
N ASP A 252 8.03 -14.75 24.47
CA ASP A 252 8.67 -15.57 25.50
C ASP A 252 9.53 -16.69 24.89
N ASN A 253 9.15 -17.19 23.71
CA ASN A 253 9.93 -18.20 22.97
C ASN A 253 10.71 -17.55 21.82
N VAL A 254 11.73 -16.78 22.17
CA VAL A 254 12.54 -16.01 21.20
C VAL A 254 13.21 -16.90 20.15
N HIS A 255 13.48 -18.18 20.46
CA HIS A 255 14.09 -19.11 19.51
C HIS A 255 13.11 -19.51 18.40
N GLU A 256 11.89 -19.90 18.76
CA GLU A 256 10.84 -20.23 17.80
C GLU A 256 10.45 -19.01 16.96
N LEU A 257 10.34 -17.85 17.59
CA LEU A 257 10.12 -16.58 16.91
C LEU A 257 11.24 -16.29 15.89
N ARG A 258 12.50 -16.53 16.24
CA ARG A 258 13.64 -16.34 15.32
C ARG A 258 13.50 -17.21 14.08
N ILE A 259 13.14 -18.48 14.25
CA ILE A 259 13.00 -19.42 13.14
C ILE A 259 11.87 -18.96 12.20
N ILE A 260 10.69 -18.66 12.75
CA ILE A 260 9.55 -18.18 11.94
C ILE A 260 9.89 -16.87 11.22
N LEU A 261 10.54 -15.92 11.90
CA LEU A 261 10.96 -14.66 11.26
C LEU A 261 12.00 -14.89 10.16
N HIS A 262 12.91 -15.85 10.33
CA HIS A 262 13.90 -16.17 9.32
C HIS A 262 13.29 -16.86 8.09
N ASP A 263 12.44 -17.87 8.29
CA ASP A 263 11.80 -18.58 7.18
C ASP A 263 10.87 -17.67 6.38
N THR A 264 10.08 -16.83 7.08
CA THR A 264 9.21 -15.86 6.40
C THR A 264 10.00 -14.77 5.69
N LEU A 265 11.19 -14.41 6.18
CA LEU A 265 12.11 -13.49 5.52
C LEU A 265 12.63 -14.10 4.21
N LEU A 266 13.11 -15.35 4.24
CA LEU A 266 13.61 -16.05 3.05
C LEU A 266 12.51 -16.21 2.00
N ALA A 267 11.30 -16.60 2.40
CA ALA A 267 10.15 -16.68 1.51
C ALA A 267 9.81 -15.32 0.87
N ALA A 268 9.81 -14.24 1.67
CA ALA A 268 9.56 -12.90 1.15
C ALA A 268 10.67 -12.43 0.19
N GLU A 269 11.93 -12.74 0.46
CA GLU A 269 13.06 -12.41 -0.39
C GLU A 269 12.96 -13.10 -1.76
N ALA A 270 12.62 -14.39 -1.78
CA ALA A 270 12.40 -15.16 -3.01
C ALA A 270 11.22 -14.62 -3.84
N LEU A 271 10.11 -14.25 -3.18
CA LEU A 271 8.90 -13.76 -3.84
C LEU A 271 8.95 -12.29 -4.26
N THR A 272 9.86 -11.49 -3.72
CA THR A 272 9.91 -10.05 -3.99
C THR A 272 10.19 -9.73 -5.47
N PRO A 273 11.22 -10.33 -6.12
CA PRO A 273 11.49 -10.08 -7.55
C PRO A 273 10.31 -10.42 -8.48
N PRO A 274 9.70 -11.62 -8.45
CA PRO A 274 8.56 -11.94 -9.31
C PRO A 274 7.35 -11.06 -9.00
N PHE A 275 7.06 -10.79 -7.72
CA PHE A 275 5.97 -9.87 -7.35
C PHE A 275 6.16 -8.46 -7.91
N MET A 276 7.38 -7.90 -7.82
CA MET A 276 7.69 -6.58 -8.37
C MET A 276 7.58 -6.54 -9.90
N ARG A 277 7.98 -7.61 -10.60
CA ARG A 277 7.77 -7.76 -12.05
C ARG A 277 6.29 -7.79 -12.39
N ALA A 278 5.49 -8.56 -11.67
CA ALA A 278 4.05 -8.66 -11.84
C ALA A 278 3.34 -7.30 -11.65
N LEU A 279 3.73 -6.56 -10.62
CA LEU A 279 3.24 -5.19 -10.38
C LEU A 279 3.58 -4.24 -11.54
N ALA A 280 4.84 -4.26 -12.01
CA ALA A 280 5.28 -3.40 -13.10
C ALA A 280 4.56 -3.71 -14.42
N ARG A 281 4.34 -5.01 -14.75
CA ARG A 281 3.59 -5.45 -15.93
C ARG A 281 2.14 -4.93 -15.92
N GLN A 282 1.50 -4.89 -14.75
CA GLN A 282 0.14 -4.37 -14.57
C GLN A 282 0.06 -2.83 -14.50
N GLY A 283 1.18 -2.12 -14.69
CA GLY A 283 1.23 -0.66 -14.74
C GLY A 283 1.31 0.01 -13.36
N TRP A 284 1.66 -0.72 -12.30
CA TRP A 284 1.93 -0.13 -10.98
C TRP A 284 3.29 0.56 -10.94
N GLN A 285 3.35 1.75 -10.33
CA GLN A 285 4.60 2.46 -10.09
C GLN A 285 5.32 1.86 -8.86
N THR A 286 6.26 0.96 -9.10
CA THR A 286 7.05 0.28 -8.06
C THR A 286 8.17 1.16 -7.48
N GLU A 287 8.57 2.22 -8.19
CA GLU A 287 9.60 3.18 -7.74
C GLU A 287 9.07 4.19 -6.71
N LYS A 288 7.76 4.41 -6.68
CA LYS A 288 7.12 5.44 -5.84
C LYS A 288 6.05 4.83 -4.95
N ILE A 289 6.48 4.32 -3.80
CA ILE A 289 5.60 3.74 -2.80
C ILE A 289 5.30 4.78 -1.72
N VAL A 290 4.01 5.06 -1.54
CA VAL A 290 3.49 6.01 -0.57
C VAL A 290 3.07 5.25 0.68
N VAL A 291 4.08 4.90 1.49
CA VAL A 291 3.85 4.34 2.84
C VAL A 291 3.80 5.49 3.84
N GLU A 292 2.85 5.47 4.78
CA GLU A 292 2.65 6.49 5.84
C GLU A 292 3.90 6.77 6.69
N ALA A 293 4.92 5.93 6.60
CA ALA A 293 6.14 5.91 7.40
C ALA A 293 7.10 7.09 7.19
N HIS A 294 6.85 8.03 6.27
CA HIS A 294 7.75 9.17 6.06
C HIS A 294 8.00 10.01 7.33
N ARG A 295 7.12 9.93 8.34
CA ARG A 295 7.30 10.65 9.61
C ARG A 295 8.11 9.89 10.67
N ARG A 296 8.34 8.57 10.53
CA ARG A 296 9.00 7.74 11.56
C ARG A 296 9.81 6.61 10.93
N ARG A 297 10.94 6.96 10.30
CA ARG A 297 11.97 5.99 9.91
C ARG A 297 13.02 5.89 11.02
N ALA A 298 13.48 4.69 11.33
CA ALA A 298 14.55 4.50 12.31
C ALA A 298 15.92 4.45 11.62
N ARG A 299 16.96 4.80 12.38
CA ARG A 299 18.36 4.70 11.96
C ARG A 299 19.04 3.74 12.92
N TRP A 300 19.71 2.74 12.39
CA TRP A 300 20.50 1.78 13.16
C TRP A 300 21.70 1.34 12.34
#